data_AF-A0A914N977-F1
#
_entry.id   AF-A0A914N977-F1
#
_cell.length_a   1.000
_cell.length_b   1.000
_cell.length_c   1.000
_cell.angle_alpha   90.00
_cell.angle_beta   90.00
_cell.angle_gamma   90.00
#
_symmetry.space_group_name_H-M   'P 1'
#
loop_
_entity.id
_entity.type
_entity.pdbx_description
1 polymer ?
#
loop_
_entity_poly.entity_id
_entity_poly.type
_entity_poly.pdbx_seq_one_letter_code
_entity_poly.pdbx_strand_id
1 'polypeptide(L)'
;MSTLQQLDSSLVMNLLRYLIALNVILSNGFLLFLFIRHRSLRNTQCNLLIAANAVIEMIIGIGLATRGTFEIYTSAVSLTSFTHTLCVWIGSPLTGGFAANQVTILGLALDRLTAVARPFSYGKKNKPFIYTCYLLIILIFIGAVFISLWGIDESTPSHQCSMGANAGPLFATIWSIYAQIITFSVF
;
A
#
# COMPACT_ATOMS: atom_id res chain seq x y z
N MET A 1 4.86 13.38 26.27
CA MET A 1 4.21 12.36 25.43
C MET A 1 2.92 12.98 24.90
N SER A 2 2.74 13.08 23.59
CA SER A 2 1.53 13.70 23.02
C SER A 2 0.33 12.74 23.14
N THR A 3 -0.89 13.29 23.23
CA THR A 3 -2.14 12.50 23.29
C THR A 3 -2.28 11.54 22.10
N LEU A 4 -1.79 11.93 20.92
CA LEU A 4 -1.72 11.10 19.72
C LEU A 4 -0.85 9.85 19.92
N GLN A 5 0.28 9.99 20.62
CA GLN A 5 1.23 8.91 20.88
C GLN A 5 0.67 7.86 21.85
N GLN A 6 -0.13 8.28 22.85
CA GLN A 6 -0.84 7.37 23.74
C GLN A 6 -1.99 6.63 23.03
N LEU A 7 -2.63 7.27 22.06
CA LEU A 7 -3.70 6.65 21.28
C LEU A 7 -3.14 5.60 20.30
N ASP A 8 -2.05 5.94 19.59
CA ASP A 8 -1.36 5.03 18.67
C ASP A 8 -0.79 3.80 19.40
N SER A 9 -0.26 3.96 20.62
CA SER A 9 0.26 2.84 21.41
C SER A 9 -0.82 2.08 22.20
N SER A 10 -2.09 2.47 22.08
CA SER A 10 -3.14 1.82 22.86
C SER A 10 -3.36 0.38 22.38
N LEU A 11 -3.49 -0.54 23.33
CA LEU A 11 -3.70 -1.97 23.05
C LEU A 11 -4.93 -2.20 22.17
N VAL A 12 -5.96 -1.36 22.32
CA VAL A 12 -7.19 -1.40 21.51
C VAL A 12 -6.91 -1.08 20.04
N MET A 13 -6.12 -0.05 19.75
CA MET A 13 -5.78 0.31 18.37
C MET A 13 -4.93 -0.77 17.71
N ASN A 14 -4.01 -1.38 18.46
CA ASN A 14 -3.22 -2.51 17.93
C ASN A 14 -4.09 -3.75 17.68
N LEU A 15 -5.01 -4.09 18.58
CA LEU A 15 -5.96 -5.19 18.35
C LEU A 15 -6.82 -4.95 17.11
N LEU A 16 -7.33 -3.73 16.92
CA LEU A 16 -8.11 -3.35 15.75
C LEU A 16 -7.30 -3.49 14.45
N ARG A 17 -6.04 -3.02 14.45
CA ARG A 17 -5.13 -3.16 13.30
C ARG A 17 -4.92 -4.62 12.94
N TYR A 18 -4.78 -5.53 13.91
CA TYR A 18 -4.67 -6.96 13.65
C TYR A 18 -5.93 -7.57 13.06
N LEU A 19 -7.11 -7.20 13.57
CA LEU A 19 -8.37 -7.69 13.02
C LEU A 19 -8.55 -7.26 11.57
N ILE A 20 -8.23 -5.99 11.27
CA ILE A 20 -8.23 -5.47 9.90
C ILE A 20 -7.21 -6.22 9.04
N ALA A 21 -5.96 -6.34 9.50
CA ALA A 21 -4.91 -7.03 8.77
C ALA A 21 -5.28 -8.49 8.46
N LEU A 22 -5.82 -9.21 9.44
CA LEU A 22 -6.26 -10.58 9.28
C LEU A 22 -7.38 -10.69 8.24
N ASN A 23 -8.38 -9.82 8.32
CA ASN A 23 -9.47 -9.80 7.35
C ASN A 23 -8.96 -9.53 5.93
N VAL A 24 -8.07 -8.56 5.77
CA VAL A 24 -7.47 -8.19 4.49
C VAL A 24 -6.63 -9.34 3.93
N ILE A 25 -5.78 -9.97 4.73
CA ILE A 25 -4.94 -11.10 4.30
C ILE A 25 -5.79 -12.30 3.90
N LEU A 26 -6.79 -12.68 4.71
CA LEU A 26 -7.63 -13.84 4.43
C LEU A 26 -8.51 -13.64 3.19
N SER A 27 -9.17 -12.48 3.08
CA SER A 27 -10.08 -12.19 1.96
C SER A 27 -9.31 -12.08 0.63
N ASN A 28 -8.21 -11.34 0.59
CA ASN A 28 -7.40 -11.19 -0.61
C ASN A 28 -6.61 -12.47 -0.93
N GLY A 29 -6.13 -13.20 0.07
CA GLY A 29 -5.51 -14.51 -0.11
C GLY A 29 -6.48 -15.52 -0.74
N PHE A 30 -7.75 -15.54 -0.29
CA PHE A 30 -8.79 -16.37 -0.88
C PHE A 30 -9.11 -15.97 -2.33
N LEU A 31 -9.18 -14.66 -2.64
CA LEU A 31 -9.34 -14.19 -4.01
C LEU A 31 -8.19 -14.68 -4.90
N LEU A 32 -6.94 -14.48 -4.49
CA LEU A 32 -5.78 -14.94 -5.24
C LEU A 32 -5.78 -16.46 -5.43
N PHE A 33 -6.18 -17.22 -4.42
CA PHE A 33 -6.37 -18.67 -4.53
C PHE A 33 -7.39 -19.02 -5.62
N LEU A 34 -8.54 -18.35 -5.69
CA LEU A 34 -9.53 -18.57 -6.76
C LEU A 34 -8.95 -18.27 -8.15
N PHE A 35 -8.18 -17.19 -8.28
CA PHE A 35 -7.51 -16.82 -9.54
C PHE A 35 -6.48 -17.85 -10.00
N ILE A 36 -5.74 -18.44 -9.06
CA ILE A 36 -4.77 -19.51 -9.34
C ILE A 36 -5.53 -20.80 -9.73
N ARG A 37 -6.60 -21.15 -9.01
CA ARG A 37 -7.37 -22.37 -9.20
C ARG A 37 -8.18 -22.37 -10.49
N HIS A 38 -8.81 -21.26 -10.83
CA HIS A 38 -9.74 -21.14 -11.96
C HIS A 38 -9.14 -20.31 -13.09
N ARG A 39 -8.61 -21.02 -14.10
CA ARG A 39 -8.00 -20.38 -15.28
C ARG A 39 -8.97 -19.45 -16.04
N SER A 40 -10.26 -19.74 -16.00
CA SER A 40 -11.32 -18.93 -16.63
C SER A 40 -11.34 -17.50 -16.09
N LEU A 41 -11.01 -17.28 -14.81
CA LEU A 41 -10.98 -15.95 -14.22
C LEU A 41 -9.84 -15.10 -14.79
N ARG A 42 -8.75 -15.70 -15.26
CA ARG A 42 -7.59 -14.98 -15.85
C ARG A 42 -7.81 -14.59 -17.32
N ASN A 43 -8.98 -14.90 -17.87
CA ASN A 43 -9.30 -14.65 -19.26
C ASN A 43 -9.86 -13.25 -19.56
N THR A 44 -10.05 -12.39 -18.56
CA THR A 44 -10.48 -11.00 -18.78
C THR A 44 -9.46 -10.03 -18.19
N GLN A 45 -9.33 -8.86 -18.82
CA GLN A 45 -8.41 -7.82 -18.37
C GLN A 45 -8.81 -7.25 -17.00
N CYS A 46 -10.11 -7.02 -16.77
CA CYS A 46 -10.57 -6.56 -15.47
C CYS A 46 -10.21 -7.53 -14.36
N ASN A 47 -10.38 -8.84 -14.59
CA ASN A 47 -10.09 -9.82 -13.55
C ASN A 47 -8.58 -9.84 -13.22
N LEU A 48 -7.71 -9.63 -14.21
CA LEU A 48 -6.27 -9.50 -13.98
C LEU A 48 -5.93 -8.27 -13.12
N LEU A 49 -6.59 -7.13 -13.37
CA LEU A 49 -6.45 -5.94 -12.52
C LEU A 49 -7.00 -6.14 -11.10
N ILE A 50 -8.12 -6.88 -10.94
CA ILE A 50 -8.64 -7.28 -9.62
C ILE A 50 -7.64 -8.15 -8.88
N ALA A 51 -7.00 -9.10 -9.57
CA ALA A 51 -5.96 -9.94 -8.97
C ALA A 51 -4.75 -9.10 -8.54
N ALA A 52 -4.31 -8.13 -9.35
CA ALA A 52 -3.26 -7.20 -8.96
C ALA A 52 -3.64 -6.37 -7.73
N ASN A 53 -4.89 -5.88 -7.67
CA ASN A 53 -5.42 -5.19 -6.49
C ASN A 53 -5.36 -6.06 -5.24
N ALA A 54 -5.76 -7.33 -5.35
CA ALA A 54 -5.70 -8.27 -4.24
C ALA A 54 -4.27 -8.51 -3.74
N VAL A 55 -3.27 -8.55 -4.64
CA VAL A 55 -1.85 -8.62 -4.23
C VAL A 55 -1.45 -7.38 -3.42
N ILE A 56 -1.83 -6.18 -3.86
CA ILE A 56 -1.48 -4.93 -3.20
C ILE A 56 -2.14 -4.83 -1.82
N GLU A 57 -3.43 -5.15 -1.73
CA GLU A 57 -4.16 -5.20 -0.46
C GLU A 57 -3.52 -6.20 0.50
N MET A 58 -3.05 -7.35 0.01
CA MET A 58 -2.31 -8.32 0.83
C MET A 58 -0.99 -7.73 1.36
N ILE A 59 -0.25 -6.98 0.54
CA ILE A 59 0.97 -6.26 0.98
C ILE A 59 0.64 -5.23 2.06
N ILE A 60 -0.44 -4.45 1.88
CA ILE A 60 -0.94 -3.49 2.88
C ILE A 60 -1.28 -4.21 4.19
N GLY A 61 -2.02 -5.32 4.13
CA GLY A 61 -2.38 -6.12 5.30
C GLY A 61 -1.17 -6.68 6.05
N ILE A 62 -0.17 -7.21 5.32
CA ILE A 62 1.10 -7.67 5.90
C ILE A 62 1.86 -6.51 6.53
N GLY A 63 1.89 -5.34 5.89
CA GLY A 63 2.50 -4.13 6.43
C GLY A 63 1.85 -3.67 7.74
N LEU A 64 0.51 -3.67 7.80
CA LEU A 64 -0.28 -3.38 9.00
C LEU A 64 0.05 -4.37 10.14
N ALA A 65 0.07 -5.67 9.84
CA ALA A 65 0.41 -6.70 10.83
C ALA A 65 1.86 -6.56 11.32
N THR A 66 2.81 -6.32 10.42
CA THR A 66 4.23 -6.11 10.76
C THR A 66 4.39 -4.91 11.68
N ARG A 67 3.76 -3.78 11.36
CA ARG A 67 3.80 -2.58 12.19
C ARG A 67 3.16 -2.81 13.56
N GLY A 68 1.98 -3.42 13.61
CA GLY A 68 1.33 -3.76 14.88
C GLY A 68 2.16 -4.70 15.75
N THR A 69 2.82 -5.68 15.13
CA THR A 69 3.72 -6.62 15.83
C THR A 69 4.95 -5.92 16.39
N PHE A 70 5.53 -5.02 15.59
CA PHE A 70 6.67 -4.24 16.02
C PHE A 70 6.33 -3.31 17.20
N GLU A 71 5.17 -2.64 17.17
CA GLU A 71 4.73 -1.78 18.26
C GLU A 71 4.47 -2.57 19.57
N ILE A 72 3.85 -3.77 19.48
CA ILE A 72 3.68 -4.64 20.66
C ILE A 72 5.02 -5.12 21.19
N TYR A 73 5.92 -5.58 20.32
CA TYR A 73 7.23 -6.08 20.72
C TYR A 73 8.08 -5.00 21.39
N THR A 74 8.12 -3.80 20.82
CA THR A 74 8.90 -2.68 21.38
C THR A 74 8.32 -2.19 22.70
N SER A 75 6.99 -2.22 22.86
CA SER A 75 6.33 -1.96 24.14
C SER A 75 6.67 -3.03 25.19
N ALA A 76 6.68 -4.31 24.82
CA ALA A 76 6.98 -5.41 25.74
C ALA A 76 8.43 -5.39 26.25
N VAL A 77 9.38 -4.99 25.38
CA VAL A 77 10.82 -4.93 25.71
C VAL A 77 11.25 -3.54 26.21
N SER A 78 10.33 -2.57 26.30
CA SER A 78 10.60 -1.19 26.72
C SER A 78 11.67 -0.49 25.85
N LEU A 79 11.67 -0.75 24.54
CA LEU A 79 12.55 -0.08 23.58
C LEU A 79 12.01 1.32 23.27
N THR A 80 12.81 2.36 23.50
CA THR A 80 12.40 3.77 23.33
C THR A 80 13.24 4.56 22.33
N SER A 81 14.18 3.91 21.65
CA SER A 81 15.10 4.54 20.70
C SER A 81 15.21 3.67 19.46
N PHE A 82 14.94 4.25 18.29
CA PHE A 82 14.90 3.56 17.00
C PHE A 82 15.76 4.29 15.98
N THR A 83 16.35 3.55 15.06
CA THR A 83 16.97 4.13 13.86
C THR A 83 15.87 4.57 12.89
N HIS A 84 16.11 5.69 12.20
CA HIS A 84 15.10 6.26 11.31
C HIS A 84 14.81 5.30 10.15
N THR A 85 15.85 4.70 9.59
CA THR A 85 15.79 3.73 8.48
C THR A 85 14.94 2.52 8.86
N LEU A 86 15.08 1.98 10.08
CA LEU A 86 14.26 0.84 10.53
C LEU A 86 12.77 1.20 10.50
N CYS A 87 12.42 2.37 11.02
CA CYS A 87 11.03 2.81 11.08
C CYS A 87 10.44 3.09 9.70
N VAL A 88 11.26 3.58 8.77
CA VAL A 88 10.85 3.72 7.38
C VAL A 88 10.67 2.36 6.71
N TRP A 89 11.56 1.39 6.93
CA TRP A 89 11.40 0.03 6.38
C TRP A 89 10.14 -0.69 6.89
N ILE A 90 9.79 -0.50 8.15
CA ILE A 90 8.57 -1.09 8.73
C ILE A 90 7.31 -0.44 8.13
N GLY A 91 7.36 0.87 7.86
CA GLY A 91 6.24 1.61 7.28
C GLY A 91 6.13 1.53 5.76
N SER A 92 7.23 1.24 5.06
CA SER A 92 7.30 1.34 3.60
C SER A 92 6.32 0.41 2.84
N PRO A 93 6.00 -0.81 3.31
CA PRO A 93 5.00 -1.65 2.64
C PRO A 93 3.61 -1.01 2.65
N LEU A 94 3.26 -0.26 3.71
CA LEU A 94 1.98 0.44 3.81
C LEU A 94 1.94 1.61 2.82
N THR A 95 2.93 2.48 2.84
CA THR A 95 2.91 3.65 1.95
C THR A 95 3.04 3.26 0.48
N GLY A 96 3.97 2.34 0.16
CA GLY A 96 4.08 1.81 -1.20
C GLY A 96 2.80 1.09 -1.63
N GLY A 97 2.20 0.31 -0.74
CA GLY A 97 0.94 -0.38 -0.97
C GLY A 97 -0.20 0.60 -1.28
N PHE A 98 -0.42 1.62 -0.43
CA PHE A 98 -1.47 2.61 -0.66
C PHE A 98 -1.28 3.40 -1.96
N ALA A 99 -0.05 3.81 -2.28
CA ALA A 99 0.26 4.48 -3.53
C ALA A 99 -0.04 3.59 -4.75
N ALA A 100 0.43 2.34 -4.72
CA ALA A 100 0.16 1.35 -5.76
C ALA A 100 -1.35 1.06 -5.90
N ASN A 101 -2.09 1.05 -4.79
CA ASN A 101 -3.53 0.79 -4.78
C ASN A 101 -4.31 1.87 -5.53
N GLN A 102 -3.97 3.14 -5.32
CA GLN A 102 -4.62 4.26 -6.02
C GLN A 102 -4.52 4.13 -7.55
N VAL A 103 -3.36 3.74 -8.06
CA VAL A 103 -3.14 3.52 -9.50
C VAL A 103 -3.89 2.30 -10.01
N THR A 104 -3.99 1.25 -9.19
CA THR A 104 -4.73 0.04 -9.55
C THR A 104 -6.23 0.32 -9.66
N ILE A 105 -6.79 1.07 -8.71
CA ILE A 105 -8.18 1.52 -8.73
C ILE A 105 -8.44 2.42 -9.95
N LEU A 106 -7.54 3.36 -10.26
CA LEU A 106 -7.63 4.18 -11.48
C LEU A 106 -7.62 3.31 -12.74
N GLY A 107 -6.74 2.30 -12.80
CA GLY A 107 -6.69 1.34 -13.91
C GLY A 107 -8.00 0.55 -14.07
N LEU A 108 -8.61 0.11 -12.96
CA LEU A 108 -9.92 -0.54 -12.95
C LEU A 108 -11.02 0.41 -13.44
N ALA A 109 -11.02 1.67 -12.99
CA ALA A 109 -12.00 2.68 -13.41
C ALA A 109 -11.90 2.96 -14.92
N LEU A 110 -10.68 3.13 -15.45
CA LEU A 110 -10.43 3.33 -16.88
C LEU A 110 -10.83 2.11 -17.72
N ASP A 111 -10.60 0.89 -17.23
CA ASP A 111 -11.07 -0.34 -17.89
C ASP A 111 -12.60 -0.36 -18.01
N ARG A 112 -13.31 -0.04 -16.93
CA ARG A 112 -14.78 0.02 -16.93
C ARG A 112 -15.33 1.16 -17.76
N LEU A 113 -14.70 2.33 -17.73
CA LEU A 113 -15.06 3.44 -18.61
C LEU A 113 -14.91 3.06 -20.09
N THR A 114 -13.83 2.36 -20.45
CA THR A 114 -13.61 1.89 -21.82
C THR A 114 -14.66 0.86 -22.25
N ALA A 115 -15.07 -0.03 -21.33
CA ALA A 115 -16.13 -1.00 -21.57
C ALA A 115 -17.47 -0.33 -21.90
N VAL A 116 -17.81 0.75 -21.20
CA VAL A 116 -19.06 1.50 -21.40
C VAL A 116 -18.98 2.42 -22.62
N ALA A 117 -17.88 3.16 -22.77
CA ALA A 117 -17.73 4.15 -23.84
C ALA A 117 -17.54 3.52 -25.22
N ARG A 118 -16.91 2.33 -25.30
CA ARG A 118 -16.59 1.64 -26.56
C ARG A 118 -16.85 0.13 -26.48
N PRO A 119 -18.12 -0.30 -26.31
CA PRO A 119 -18.46 -1.70 -26.06
C PRO A 119 -18.01 -2.64 -27.20
N PHE A 120 -18.09 -2.20 -28.45
CA PHE A 120 -17.69 -3.00 -29.62
C PHE A 120 -16.18 -3.22 -29.73
N SER A 121 -15.37 -2.30 -29.18
CA SER A 121 -13.91 -2.41 -29.20
C SER A 121 -13.35 -3.15 -27.99
N TYR A 122 -14.07 -3.11 -26.87
CA TYR A 122 -13.65 -3.69 -25.59
C TYR A 122 -13.54 -5.23 -25.58
N GLY A 123 -14.18 -5.93 -26.51
CA GLY A 123 -14.21 -7.40 -26.56
C GLY A 123 -12.84 -8.08 -26.69
N LYS A 124 -11.78 -7.35 -27.05
CA LYS A 124 -10.40 -7.87 -27.14
C LYS A 124 -9.57 -7.41 -25.94
N LYS A 125 -8.82 -8.33 -25.32
CA LYS A 125 -7.86 -8.00 -24.26
C LYS A 125 -6.86 -6.94 -24.74
N ASN A 126 -6.81 -5.79 -24.08
CA ASN A 126 -5.80 -4.79 -24.33
C ASN A 126 -4.54 -5.10 -23.52
N LYS A 127 -3.72 -6.04 -24.02
CA LYS A 127 -2.47 -6.45 -23.35
C LYS A 127 -1.54 -5.26 -23.05
N PRO A 128 -1.29 -4.32 -23.99
CA PRO A 128 -0.47 -3.14 -23.69
C PRO A 128 -0.97 -2.36 -22.48
N PHE A 129 -2.27 -2.10 -22.38
CA PHE A 129 -2.86 -1.40 -21.24
C PHE A 129 -2.58 -2.12 -19.91
N ILE A 130 -2.82 -3.44 -19.85
CA ILE A 130 -2.57 -4.24 -18.63
C ILE A 130 -1.10 -4.16 -18.21
N TYR A 131 -0.17 -4.36 -19.15
CA TYR A 131 1.26 -4.30 -18.86
C TYR A 131 1.70 -2.92 -18.40
N THR A 132 1.17 -1.85 -19.00
CA THR A 132 1.42 -0.48 -18.55
C THR A 132 0.91 -0.26 -17.13
N CYS A 133 -0.31 -0.70 -16.81
CA CYS A 133 -0.83 -0.61 -15.44
C CYS A 133 0.07 -1.34 -14.45
N TYR A 134 0.49 -2.57 -14.74
CA TYR A 134 1.40 -3.33 -13.87
C TYR A 134 2.75 -2.65 -13.69
N LEU A 135 3.32 -2.13 -14.77
CA LEU A 135 4.57 -1.38 -14.70
C LEU A 135 4.43 -0.14 -13.82
N LEU A 136 3.36 0.64 -14.00
CA LEU A 136 3.10 1.84 -13.18
C LEU A 136 2.91 1.49 -11.70
N ILE A 137 2.16 0.44 -11.40
CA ILE A 137 1.97 -0.08 -10.03
C ILE A 137 3.32 -0.39 -9.37
N ILE A 138 4.19 -1.14 -10.07
CA ILE A 138 5.52 -1.52 -9.56
C ILE A 138 6.40 -0.30 -9.39
N LEU A 139 6.46 0.59 -10.38
CA LEU A 139 7.28 1.81 -10.33
C LEU A 139 6.85 2.74 -9.20
N ILE A 140 5.55 2.91 -8.98
CA ILE A 140 5.02 3.76 -7.91
C ILE A 140 5.27 3.13 -6.54
N PHE A 141 5.10 1.81 -6.40
CA PHE A 141 5.45 1.12 -5.17
C PHE A 141 6.93 1.30 -4.83
N ILE A 142 7.83 0.99 -5.77
CA ILE A 142 9.28 1.11 -5.58
C ILE A 142 9.67 2.58 -5.33
N GLY A 143 9.14 3.51 -6.12
CA GLY A 143 9.36 4.94 -5.95
C GLY A 143 8.95 5.44 -4.57
N ALA A 144 7.83 4.94 -4.03
CA ALA A 144 7.41 5.23 -2.67
C ALA A 144 8.40 4.80 -1.61
N VAL A 145 8.92 3.58 -1.71
CA VAL A 145 9.94 3.12 -0.77
C VAL A 145 11.22 3.96 -0.88
N PHE A 146 11.72 4.20 -2.08
CA PHE A 146 12.96 4.95 -2.29
C PHE A 146 12.87 6.41 -1.86
N ILE A 147 11.79 7.10 -2.21
CA ILE A 147 11.57 8.51 -1.81
C ILE A 147 11.49 8.62 -0.28
N SER A 148 10.90 7.63 0.39
CA SER A 148 10.81 7.61 1.85
C SER A 148 12.17 7.46 2.53
N LEU A 149 13.09 6.74 1.89
CA LEU A 149 14.45 6.52 2.36
C LEU A 149 15.41 7.66 2.00
N TRP A 150 15.00 8.59 1.15
CA TRP A 150 15.89 9.61 0.61
C TRP A 150 16.21 10.70 1.64
N GLY A 151 17.51 10.88 1.93
CA GLY A 151 17.97 11.96 2.80
C GLY A 151 17.53 11.80 4.26
N ILE A 152 17.38 10.55 4.73
CA ILE A 152 17.20 10.26 6.15
C ILE A 152 18.47 10.69 6.91
N ASP A 153 18.28 11.44 8.00
CA ASP A 153 19.34 11.76 8.95
C ASP A 153 19.33 10.73 10.10
N GLU A 154 20.42 9.97 10.23
CA GLU A 154 20.63 8.98 11.29
C GLU A 154 21.44 9.54 12.47
N SER A 155 21.75 10.83 12.47
CA SER A 155 22.57 11.45 13.53
C SER A 155 21.91 11.43 14.91
N THR A 156 20.56 11.37 14.95
CA THR A 156 19.78 11.32 16.19
C THR A 156 18.83 10.12 16.17
N PRO A 157 18.67 9.40 17.28
CA PRO A 157 17.69 8.32 17.37
C PRO A 157 16.28 8.89 17.53
N SER A 158 15.30 8.20 16.96
CA SER A 158 13.90 8.56 17.08
C SER A 158 13.24 7.87 18.28
N HIS A 159 12.43 8.63 19.03
CA HIS A 159 11.64 8.11 20.13
C HIS A 159 10.29 7.53 19.70
N GLN A 160 9.89 7.71 18.44
CA GLN A 160 8.64 7.19 17.91
C GLN A 160 8.89 6.52 16.56
N CYS A 161 8.58 5.23 16.48
CA CYS A 161 8.72 4.50 15.23
C CYS A 161 7.51 4.70 14.32
N SER A 162 7.44 5.85 13.66
CA SER A 162 6.42 6.18 12.67
C SER A 162 7.07 6.64 11.37
N MET A 163 6.59 6.14 10.25
CA MET A 163 7.10 6.54 8.94
C MET A 163 6.94 8.05 8.70
N GLY A 164 5.84 8.66 9.13
CA GLY A 164 5.64 10.10 8.95
C GLY A 164 6.61 10.98 9.75
N ALA A 165 7.16 10.46 10.85
CA ALA A 165 8.14 11.16 11.67
C ALA A 165 9.59 10.90 11.24
N ASN A 166 9.84 9.77 10.57
CA ASN A 166 11.19 9.29 10.28
C ASN A 166 11.54 9.24 8.79
N ALA A 167 10.57 9.48 7.90
CA ALA A 167 10.83 9.56 6.46
C ALA A 167 11.63 10.81 6.10
N GLY A 168 12.30 10.74 4.95
CA GLY A 168 13.07 11.85 4.40
C GLY A 168 12.24 13.14 4.19
N PRO A 169 12.91 14.30 4.09
CA PRO A 169 12.25 15.62 4.04
C PRO A 169 11.34 15.81 2.82
N LEU A 170 11.60 15.09 1.73
CA LEU A 170 10.82 15.19 0.49
C LEU A 170 9.56 14.31 0.52
N PHE A 171 9.45 13.39 1.47
CA PHE A 171 8.38 12.39 1.52
C PHE A 171 6.99 13.04 1.51
N ALA A 172 6.70 13.91 2.47
CA ALA A 172 5.38 14.50 2.63
C ALA A 172 4.97 15.34 1.41
N THR A 173 5.90 16.15 0.88
CA THR A 173 5.64 17.02 -0.27
C THR A 173 5.35 16.22 -1.54
N ILE A 174 6.19 15.23 -1.85
CA ILE A 174 6.00 14.42 -3.07
C ILE A 174 4.71 13.62 -2.99
N TRP A 175 4.41 13.00 -1.84
CA TRP A 175 3.17 12.23 -1.69
C TRP A 175 1.92 13.10 -1.72
N SER A 176 1.99 14.32 -1.19
CA SER A 176 0.89 15.29 -1.31
C SER A 176 0.63 15.67 -2.77
N ILE A 177 1.68 16.00 -3.54
CA ILE A 177 1.55 16.35 -4.96
C ILE A 177 0.99 15.16 -5.75
N TYR A 178 1.52 13.96 -5.50
CA TYR A 178 1.04 12.74 -6.13
C TYR A 178 -0.44 12.49 -5.86
N ALA A 179 -0.88 12.58 -4.60
CA ALA A 179 -2.27 12.37 -4.23
C ALA A 179 -3.21 13.38 -4.92
N GLN A 180 -2.76 14.64 -5.07
CA GLN A 180 -3.51 15.66 -5.80
C GLN A 180 -3.63 15.32 -7.28
N ILE A 181 -2.54 14.94 -7.95
CA ILE A 181 -2.55 14.58 -9.38
C ILE A 181 -3.48 13.40 -9.64
N ILE A 182 -3.42 12.36 -8.81
CA ILE A 182 -4.30 11.19 -8.95
C ILE A 182 -5.76 11.59 -8.71
N THR A 183 -6.04 12.40 -7.69
CA THR A 183 -7.40 12.88 -7.41
C THR A 183 -7.95 13.67 -8.59
N PHE A 184 -7.17 14.59 -9.16
CA PHE A 184 -7.54 15.33 -10.38
C PHE A 184 -7.75 14.42 -11.59
N SER A 185 -7.05 13.29 -11.69
CA SER A 185 -7.22 12.35 -12.80
C SER A 185 -8.52 11.53 -12.70
N VAL A 186 -9.15 11.51 -11.53
CA VAL A 186 -10.43 10.81 -11.28
C VAL A 186 -11.64 11.72 -11.56
N PHE A 187 -11.47 13.04 -11.49
CA PHE A 187 -12.50 14.05 -11.80
C PHE A 187 -12.42 14.52 -13.25
#